data_AF-A0A6G2DG81-F1
#
_entry.id   AF-A0A6G2DG81-F1
#
_cell.length_a   1.000
_cell.length_b   1.000
_cell.length_c   1.000
_cell.angle_alpha   90.00
_cell.angle_beta   90.00
_cell.angle_gamma   90.00
#
_symmetry.space_group_name_H-M   'P 1'
#
loop_
_entity.id
_entity.type
_entity.pdbx_description
1 polymer ?
#
loop_
_entity_poly.entity_id
_entity_poly.type
_entity_poly.pdbx_seq_one_letter_code
_entity_poly.pdbx_strand_id
1 'polypeptide(L)'
;TEAYLSEIISARIKHILEQIKQELDRRRLLDLPGGIVLIGGNAILPGMVELAQEVFGVRVKLYVPNQVGIRNPAFAHVIRLSEFAGQLTEVNLLAQGAI
;
A
#
# COMPACT_ATOMS: atom_id res chain seq x y z
N THR A 1 -20.76 19.81 -7.33
CA THR A 1 -20.81 19.69 -5.86
C THR A 1 -19.74 18.73 -5.41
N GLU A 2 -19.28 18.84 -4.16
CA GLU A 2 -18.23 17.95 -3.59
C GLU A 2 -18.61 16.46 -3.68
N ALA A 3 -19.89 16.14 -3.50
CA ALA A 3 -20.43 14.78 -3.62
C ALA A 3 -20.21 14.16 -5.01
N TYR A 4 -20.53 14.89 -6.10
CA TYR A 4 -20.38 14.37 -7.46
C TYR A 4 -18.91 14.08 -7.82
N LEU A 5 -17.98 14.91 -7.36
CA LEU A 5 -16.55 14.65 -7.54
C LEU A 5 -16.11 13.39 -6.77
N SER A 6 -16.58 13.24 -5.52
CA SER A 6 -16.30 12.07 -4.71
C SER A 6 -16.81 10.77 -5.36
N GLU A 7 -17.99 10.80 -5.98
CA GLU A 7 -18.53 9.66 -6.73
C GLU A 7 -17.61 9.25 -7.89
N ILE A 8 -17.13 10.21 -8.67
CA ILE A 8 -16.21 9.95 -9.79
C ILE A 8 -14.89 9.33 -9.28
N ILE A 9 -14.30 9.93 -8.23
CA ILE A 9 -13.04 9.44 -7.65
C ILE A 9 -13.23 8.03 -7.08
N SER A 10 -14.28 7.81 -6.30
CA SER A 10 -14.59 6.52 -5.68
C SER A 10 -14.82 5.43 -6.73
N ALA A 11 -15.56 5.73 -7.79
CA ALA A 11 -15.78 4.79 -8.89
C ALA A 11 -14.47 4.40 -9.59
N ARG A 12 -13.56 5.35 -9.82
CA ARG A 12 -12.26 5.05 -10.45
C ARG A 12 -11.39 4.19 -9.55
N ILE A 13 -11.35 4.49 -8.26
CA ILE A 13 -10.55 3.74 -7.29
C ILE A 13 -11.10 2.34 -7.09
N LYS A 14 -12.43 2.19 -6.95
CA LYS A 14 -13.09 0.89 -6.87
C LYS A 14 -12.71 0.01 -8.06
N HIS A 15 -12.79 0.54 -9.28
CA HIS A 15 -12.38 -0.19 -10.48
C HIS A 15 -10.91 -0.64 -10.41
N ILE A 16 -9.98 0.23 -9.99
CA ILE A 16 -8.56 -0.16 -9.83
C ILE A 16 -8.40 -1.30 -8.81
N LEU A 17 -9.07 -1.20 -7.66
CA LEU A 17 -9.00 -2.21 -6.60
C LEU A 17 -9.61 -3.54 -7.04
N GLU A 18 -10.70 -3.51 -7.82
CA GLU A 18 -11.33 -4.71 -8.40
C GLU A 18 -10.38 -5.43 -9.39
N GLN A 19 -9.66 -4.67 -10.23
CA GLN A 19 -8.64 -5.24 -11.12
C GLN A 19 -7.51 -5.92 -10.33
N ILE A 20 -7.07 -5.30 -9.22
CA ILE A 20 -6.07 -5.89 -8.32
C ILE A 20 -6.64 -7.15 -7.65
N LYS A 21 -7.89 -7.10 -7.17
CA LYS A 21 -8.56 -8.22 -6.50
C LYS A 21 -8.59 -9.46 -7.38
N GLN A 22 -8.91 -9.31 -8.67
CA GLN A 22 -8.93 -10.43 -9.62
C GLN A 22 -7.59 -11.18 -9.68
N GLU A 23 -6.47 -10.45 -9.65
CA GLU A 23 -5.14 -11.06 -9.66
C GLU A 23 -4.80 -11.72 -8.32
N LEU A 24 -5.16 -11.08 -7.20
CA LEU A 24 -4.93 -11.63 -5.86
C LEU A 24 -5.77 -12.90 -5.61
N ASP A 25 -7.03 -12.92 -6.04
CA ASP A 25 -7.92 -14.09 -5.96
C ASP A 25 -7.37 -15.26 -6.79
N ARG A 26 -6.92 -15.00 -8.03
CA ARG A 26 -6.36 -16.04 -8.90
C ARG A 26 -5.19 -16.78 -8.26
N ARG A 27 -4.40 -16.06 -7.46
CA ARG A 27 -3.24 -16.60 -6.72
C ARG A 27 -3.57 -17.01 -5.28
N ARG A 28 -4.83 -16.91 -4.86
CA ARG A 28 -5.32 -17.19 -3.50
C ARG A 28 -4.57 -16.40 -2.41
N LEU A 29 -4.17 -15.17 -2.72
CA LEU A 29 -3.39 -14.34 -1.80
C LEU A 29 -4.26 -13.67 -0.72
N LEU A 30 -5.57 -13.53 -0.95
CA LEU A 30 -6.51 -13.00 0.04
C LEU A 30 -6.84 -13.99 1.16
N ASP A 31 -6.56 -15.29 0.97
CA ASP A 31 -6.71 -16.32 2.00
C ASP A 31 -5.66 -16.20 3.12
N LEU A 32 -4.60 -15.41 2.91
CA LEU A 32 -3.51 -15.24 3.85
C LEU A 32 -3.92 -14.37 5.06
N PRO A 33 -3.51 -14.73 6.29
CA PRO A 33 -4.01 -14.08 7.52
C PRO A 33 -3.55 -12.61 7.72
N GLY A 34 -2.64 -12.12 6.87
CA GLY A 34 -2.02 -10.79 6.98
C GLY A 34 -2.93 -9.63 6.55
N GLY A 35 -3.91 -9.89 5.68
CA GLY A 35 -4.68 -8.82 5.04
C GLY A 35 -3.81 -7.95 4.12
N ILE A 36 -4.23 -6.70 3.89
CA ILE A 36 -3.58 -5.76 2.97
C ILE A 36 -3.14 -4.50 3.72
N VAL A 37 -1.98 -3.96 3.34
CA VAL A 37 -1.49 -2.66 3.82
C VAL A 37 -1.40 -1.71 2.62
N LEU A 38 -2.10 -0.58 2.69
CA LEU A 38 -2.01 0.49 1.70
C LEU A 38 -0.88 1.46 2.06
N ILE A 39 -0.13 1.87 1.03
CA ILE A 39 0.92 2.88 1.09
C ILE A 39 0.79 3.85 -0.07
N GLY A 40 1.55 4.95 -0.04
CA GLY A 40 1.60 5.93 -1.12
C GLY A 40 0.61 7.08 -0.95
N GLY A 41 0.81 8.16 -1.71
CA GLY A 41 0.06 9.41 -1.53
C GLY A 41 -1.44 9.30 -1.76
N ASN A 42 -1.87 8.45 -2.72
CA ASN A 42 -3.29 8.22 -2.99
C ASN A 42 -4.03 7.55 -1.81
N ALA A 43 -3.30 6.86 -0.92
CA ALA A 43 -3.87 6.21 0.24
C ALA A 43 -4.33 7.20 1.33
N ILE A 44 -4.04 8.50 1.16
CA ILE A 44 -4.46 9.60 2.06
C ILE A 44 -5.93 9.99 1.83
N LEU A 45 -6.49 9.66 0.66
CA LEU A 45 -7.86 10.05 0.32
C LEU A 45 -8.85 9.54 1.38
N PRO A 46 -9.81 10.37 1.82
CA PRO A 46 -10.85 9.94 2.74
C PRO A 46 -11.62 8.73 2.20
N GLY A 47 -11.92 7.76 3.06
CA GLY A 47 -12.68 6.56 2.69
C GLY A 47 -11.86 5.45 1.99
N MET A 48 -10.54 5.62 1.83
CA MET A 48 -9.72 4.69 1.06
C MET A 48 -9.64 3.29 1.67
N VAL A 49 -9.48 3.23 2.99
CA VAL A 49 -9.34 1.96 3.71
C VAL A 49 -10.67 1.22 3.71
N GLU A 50 -11.77 1.95 3.91
CA GLU A 50 -13.13 1.44 3.91
C GLU A 50 -13.50 0.85 2.54
N LEU A 51 -13.25 1.60 1.46
CA LEU A 51 -13.50 1.13 0.10
C LEU A 51 -12.64 -0.09 -0.25
N ALA A 52 -11.37 -0.09 0.16
CA ALA A 52 -10.50 -1.25 -0.05
C ALA A 52 -10.96 -2.48 0.74
N GLN A 53 -11.44 -2.30 1.98
CA GLN A 53 -12.02 -3.39 2.77
C GLN A 53 -13.29 -3.95 2.10
N GLU A 54 -14.16 -3.08 1.58
CA GLU A 54 -15.36 -3.49 0.83
C GLU A 54 -14.97 -4.35 -0.38
N VAL A 55 -14.00 -3.90 -1.18
CA VAL A 55 -13.60 -4.59 -2.41
C VAL A 55 -12.85 -5.90 -2.12
N PHE A 56 -11.88 -5.90 -1.21
CA PHE A 56 -11.04 -7.08 -0.97
C PHE A 56 -11.67 -8.10 -0.02
N GLY A 57 -12.61 -7.71 0.84
CA GLY A 57 -13.24 -8.61 1.81
C GLY A 57 -12.30 -9.10 2.93
N VAL A 58 -11.12 -8.48 3.06
CA VAL A 58 -10.13 -8.78 4.11
C VAL A 58 -9.79 -7.51 4.88
N ARG A 59 -9.08 -7.66 6.01
CA ARG A 59 -8.59 -6.51 6.78
C ARG A 59 -7.65 -5.67 5.91
N VAL A 60 -7.88 -4.36 5.86
CA VAL A 60 -6.99 -3.39 5.21
C VAL A 60 -6.52 -2.39 6.25
N LYS A 61 -5.26 -1.96 6.17
CA LYS A 61 -4.70 -0.90 7.02
C LYS A 61 -3.95 0.12 6.18
N LEU A 62 -3.98 1.37 6.61
CA LEU A 62 -3.09 2.41 6.08
C LEU A 62 -1.78 2.39 6.86
N TYR A 63 -0.65 2.34 6.17
CA TYR A 63 0.65 2.57 6.78
C TYR A 63 1.10 4.02 6.61
N VAL A 64 1.45 4.64 7.73
CA VAL A 64 2.01 5.99 7.80
C VAL A 64 3.38 5.90 8.49
N PRO A 65 4.47 6.37 7.88
CA PRO A 65 5.77 6.43 8.52
C PRO A 65 5.75 7.27 9.81
N ASN A 66 6.58 6.93 10.78
CA ASN A 66 6.57 7.57 12.10
C ASN A 66 7.62 8.69 12.25
N GLN A 67 8.54 8.82 11.30
CA GLN A 67 9.64 9.76 11.30
C GLN A 67 9.15 11.22 11.27
N VAL A 68 9.74 12.07 12.12
CA VAL A 68 9.37 13.48 12.25
C VAL A 68 9.57 14.22 10.92
N GLY A 69 8.61 15.06 10.54
CA GLY A 69 8.63 15.84 9.29
C GLY A 69 8.15 15.10 8.05
N ILE A 70 8.04 13.77 8.08
CA ILE A 70 7.66 12.93 6.92
C ILE A 70 6.57 11.89 7.27
N ARG A 71 5.70 12.23 8.23
CA ARG A 71 4.54 11.42 8.65
C ARG A 71 3.41 11.46 7.62
N ASN A 72 3.69 10.96 6.42
CA ASN A 72 2.76 10.96 5.30
C ASN A 72 2.98 9.67 4.47
N PRO A 73 1.91 8.92 4.13
CA PRO A 73 1.98 7.69 3.33
C PRO A 73 2.76 7.83 2.01
N ALA A 74 2.83 9.02 1.43
CA ALA A 74 3.62 9.30 0.23
C ALA A 74 5.11 9.01 0.41
N PHE A 75 5.63 9.13 1.64
CA PHE A 75 7.04 8.86 1.95
C PHE A 75 7.33 7.40 2.34
N ALA A 76 6.30 6.54 2.43
CA ALA A 76 6.47 5.17 2.88
C ALA A 76 7.50 4.39 2.04
N HIS A 77 7.49 4.58 0.72
CA HIS A 77 8.39 3.85 -0.18
C HIS A 77 9.85 4.28 -0.02
N VAL A 78 10.13 5.59 -0.01
CA VAL A 78 11.50 6.10 0.10
C VAL A 78 12.12 5.77 1.46
N ILE A 79 11.36 5.90 2.55
CA ILE A 79 11.82 5.54 3.90
C ILE A 79 12.15 4.06 3.95
N ARG A 80 11.30 3.20 3.39
CA ARG A 80 11.53 1.75 3.38
C ARG A 80 12.82 1.37 2.65
N LEU A 81 13.13 2.04 1.53
CA LEU A 81 14.37 1.82 0.80
C LEU A 81 15.60 2.26 1.60
N SER A 82 15.54 3.41 2.25
CA SER A 82 16.62 3.90 3.12
C SER A 82 16.85 2.97 4.32
N GLU A 83 15.78 2.52 4.97
CA GLU A 83 15.86 1.54 6.06
C GLU A 83 16.43 0.20 5.59
N PHE A 84 15.99 -0.27 4.42
CA PHE A 84 16.53 -1.50 3.82
C PHE A 84 18.03 -1.40 3.58
N ALA A 85 18.50 -0.30 2.97
CA ALA A 85 19.93 -0.07 2.74
C ALA A 85 20.72 0.00 4.05
N GLY A 86 20.19 0.67 5.08
CA GLY A 86 20.83 0.76 6.40
C GLY A 86 20.85 -0.55 7.20
N GLN A 87 20.02 -1.53 6.84
CA GLN A 87 19.94 -2.84 7.49
C GLN A 87 20.76 -3.93 6.78
N LEU A 88 21.41 -3.63 5.66
CA LEU A 88 22.24 -4.59 4.96
C LEU A 88 23.43 -5.00 5.83
N THR A 89 23.57 -6.31 6.06
CA THR A 89 24.74 -6.87 6.73
C THR A 89 25.94 -6.91 5.79
N GLU A 90 27.15 -7.05 6.33
CA GLU A 90 28.37 -7.22 5.54
C GLU A 90 28.27 -8.39 4.55
N VAL A 91 27.64 -9.49 4.96
CA VAL A 91 27.35 -10.64 4.08
C VAL A 91 26.45 -10.24 2.90
N ASN A 92 25.42 -9.40 3.15
CA ASN A 92 24.55 -8.94 2.08
C ASN A 92 25.27 -8.01 1.10
N LEU A 93 26.17 -7.17 1.59
CA LEU A 93 26.97 -6.26 0.77
C LEU A 93 27.96 -7.03 -0.12
N LEU A 94 28.67 -8.01 0.45
CA LEU A 94 29.59 -8.86 -0.31
C LEU A 94 28.87 -9.70 -1.36
N ALA A 95 27.69 -10.25 -1.03
CA ALA A 95 26.88 -11.00 -1.98
C ALA A 95 26.40 -10.15 -3.16
N GLN A 96 26.06 -8.87 -2.95
CA GLN A 96 25.67 -7.95 -4.02
C GLN A 96 26.84 -7.58 -4.94
N GLY A 97 28.05 -7.45 -4.41
CA GLY A 97 29.24 -7.11 -5.21
C GLY A 97 29.81 -8.28 -6.02
N ALA A 98 29.38 -9.51 -5.76
CA ALA A 98 29.82 -10.71 -6.46
C ALA A 98 28.97 -11.08 -7.69
N ILE A 99 27.89 -10.33 -7.95
CA ILE A 99 26.99 -10.49 -9.10
C ILE A 99 27.45 -9.58 -10.25
#